data_AF-I0X9K5-F1
#
_entry.id   AF-I0X9K5-F1
#
_cell.length_a   1.000
_cell.length_b   1.000
_cell.length_c   1.000
_cell.angle_alpha   90.00
_cell.angle_beta   90.00
_cell.angle_gamma   90.00
#
_symmetry.space_group_name_H-M   'P 1'
#
loop_
_entity.id
_entity.type
_entity.pdbx_description
1 polymer ?
#
loop_
_entity_poly.entity_id
_entity_poly.type
_entity_poly.pdbx_seq_one_letter_code
_entity_poly.pdbx_strand_id
1 'polypeptide(L)'
;MNKALQSIQKVQYVYPLNQEASLLTLKINKLKSPEKFREEFSQKIEAARFMCRGTETRREGYANLLDYYQLEPDYPGLKSLIYQTEIDIGIRKKPVDNSDQKKAKNFYNEARQIFSGAGNDRAKLNNALAKINQSLALNSDDKDAMKLKDLITTRIGGSASTVLSTEDERLYQLAIQRLQNNNISGANAIVSRLLQKPENAYSQKIKELKVKIDARS
;
A
#
# COMPACT_ATOMS: atom_id res chain seq x y z
N MET A 1 20.91 8.49 19.26
CA MET A 1 21.98 7.61 19.76
C MET A 1 21.93 7.35 21.27
N ASN A 2 21.48 8.29 22.14
CA ASN A 2 21.55 8.12 23.61
C ASN A 2 20.58 7.11 24.26
N LYS A 3 19.42 6.80 23.66
CA LYS A 3 18.45 5.87 24.28
C LYS A 3 18.91 4.41 24.26
N ALA A 4 19.59 3.99 23.19
CA ALA A 4 20.12 2.63 23.07
C ALA A 4 21.21 2.34 24.12
N LEU A 5 22.12 3.30 24.33
CA LEU A 5 23.16 3.24 25.37
C LEU A 5 22.59 3.18 26.79
N GLN A 6 21.58 3.99 27.08
CA GLN A 6 20.92 3.97 28.40
C GLN A 6 20.14 2.68 28.67
N SER A 7 19.57 2.05 27.63
CA SER A 7 18.93 0.75 27.74
C SER A 7 19.96 -0.38 27.97
N ILE A 8 21.14 -0.30 27.33
CA ILE A 8 22.24 -1.26 27.50
C ILE A 8 22.77 -1.25 28.95
N GLN A 9 22.93 -0.06 29.55
CA GLN A 9 23.41 0.08 30.94
C GLN A 9 22.49 -0.57 31.98
N LYS A 10 21.18 -0.66 31.72
CA LYS A 10 20.23 -1.32 32.63
C LYS A 10 20.29 -2.86 32.60
N VAL A 11 20.94 -3.43 31.58
CA VAL A 11 20.98 -4.88 31.33
C VAL A 11 22.27 -5.52 31.87
N GLN A 12 23.37 -4.77 31.95
CA GLN A 12 24.69 -5.26 32.41
C GLN A 12 24.78 -5.68 33.89
N TYR A 13 23.71 -5.53 34.68
CA TYR A 13 23.77 -5.72 36.14
C TYR A 13 23.73 -7.18 36.64
N VAL A 14 23.67 -8.20 35.77
CA VAL A 14 23.32 -9.57 36.19
C VAL A 14 24.30 -10.65 35.67
N TYR A 15 25.58 -10.57 36.06
CA TYR A 15 26.66 -11.59 35.87
C TYR A 15 27.61 -11.44 34.65
N PRO A 16 28.69 -10.64 34.79
CA PRO A 16 29.67 -10.37 33.71
C PRO A 16 30.62 -11.54 33.36
N LEU A 17 31.02 -12.38 34.33
CA LEU A 17 32.23 -13.19 34.16
C LEU A 17 32.11 -14.40 33.21
N ASN A 18 30.95 -15.06 33.13
CA ASN A 18 30.78 -16.25 32.28
C ASN A 18 30.48 -15.89 30.80
N GLN A 19 29.91 -14.70 30.57
CA GLN A 19 29.58 -14.21 29.24
C GLN A 19 30.83 -13.75 28.48
N GLU A 20 31.76 -13.04 29.14
CA GLU A 20 33.00 -12.58 28.52
C GLU A 20 33.87 -13.76 28.05
N ALA A 21 33.99 -14.81 28.87
CA ALA A 21 34.72 -16.03 28.51
C ALA A 21 34.08 -16.77 27.32
N SER A 22 32.74 -16.83 27.27
CA SER A 22 32.00 -17.43 26.16
C SER A 22 32.18 -16.63 24.86
N LEU A 23 32.11 -15.30 24.93
CA LEU A 23 32.33 -14.42 23.78
C LEU A 23 33.77 -14.48 23.27
N LEU A 24 34.75 -14.56 24.17
CA LEU A 24 36.16 -14.72 23.81
C LEU A 24 36.39 -16.07 23.10
N THR A 25 35.79 -17.15 23.61
CA THR A 25 35.85 -18.47 22.97
C THR A 25 35.26 -18.44 21.56
N LEU A 26 34.11 -17.80 21.37
CA LEU A 26 33.49 -17.62 20.06
C LEU A 26 34.39 -16.81 19.10
N LYS A 27 35.01 -15.73 19.58
CA LYS A 27 35.96 -14.93 18.78
C LYS A 27 37.20 -15.75 18.39
N ILE A 28 37.74 -16.55 19.30
CA ILE A 28 38.87 -17.45 19.03
C ILE A 28 38.47 -18.50 17.99
N ASN A 29 37.31 -19.13 18.14
CA ASN A 29 36.83 -20.14 17.21
C ASN A 29 36.52 -19.56 15.83
N LYS A 30 36.01 -18.32 15.74
CA LYS A 30 35.85 -17.62 14.45
C LYS A 30 37.17 -17.48 13.69
N LEU A 31 38.28 -17.26 14.41
CA LEU A 31 39.62 -17.14 13.82
C LEU A 31 40.25 -18.51 13.50
N LYS A 32 39.97 -19.55 14.29
CA LYS A 32 40.59 -20.87 14.17
C LYS A 32 39.83 -21.86 13.29
N SER A 33 38.50 -21.84 13.31
CA SER A 33 37.63 -22.78 12.60
C SER A 33 36.23 -22.18 12.39
N PRO A 34 35.96 -21.61 11.20
CA PRO A 34 34.67 -21.00 10.88
C PRO A 34 33.47 -21.95 11.00
N GLU A 35 33.67 -23.25 10.80
CA GLU A 35 32.62 -24.27 10.92
C GLU A 35 32.21 -24.48 12.38
N LYS A 36 33.18 -24.72 13.27
CA LYS A 36 32.93 -24.84 14.71
C LYS A 36 32.29 -23.58 15.28
N PHE A 37 32.74 -22.42 14.80
CA PHE A 37 32.13 -21.16 15.16
C PHE A 37 30.64 -21.12 14.78
N ARG A 38 30.28 -21.47 13.53
CA ARG A 38 28.87 -21.47 13.09
C ARG A 38 28.00 -22.40 13.91
N GLU A 39 28.50 -23.60 14.21
CA GLU A 39 27.79 -24.59 15.02
C GLU A 39 27.53 -24.06 16.45
N GLU A 40 28.60 -23.67 17.15
CA GLU A 40 28.51 -23.13 18.52
C GLU A 40 27.65 -21.86 18.56
N PHE A 41 27.81 -20.97 17.59
CA PHE A 41 27.05 -19.72 17.52
C PHE A 41 25.55 -19.97 17.31
N SER A 42 25.18 -20.94 16.48
CA SER A 42 23.77 -21.33 16.30
C SER A 42 23.16 -21.88 17.59
N GLN A 43 23.90 -22.72 18.33
CA GLN A 43 23.47 -23.28 19.61
C GLN A 43 23.29 -22.18 20.67
N LYS A 44 24.22 -21.22 20.72
CA LYS A 44 24.15 -20.07 21.63
C LYS A 44 22.95 -19.16 21.32
N ILE A 45 22.61 -18.96 20.05
CA ILE A 45 21.39 -18.22 19.66
C ILE A 45 20.13 -18.95 20.09
N GLU A 46 20.03 -20.26 19.88
CA GLU A 46 18.85 -21.03 20.30
C GLU A 46 18.71 -21.09 21.82
N ALA A 47 19.81 -21.21 22.56
CA ALA A 47 19.80 -21.11 24.02
C ALA A 47 19.27 -19.73 24.46
N ALA A 48 19.78 -18.64 23.87
CA ALA A 48 19.31 -17.29 24.18
C ALA A 48 17.84 -17.08 23.79
N ARG A 49 17.37 -17.66 22.67
CA ARG A 49 15.96 -17.66 22.26
C ARG A 49 15.09 -18.35 23.31
N PHE A 50 15.54 -19.50 23.82
CA PHE A 50 14.82 -20.22 24.87
C PHE A 50 14.74 -19.39 26.16
N MET A 51 15.85 -18.75 26.57
CA MET A 51 15.87 -17.85 27.72
C MET A 51 14.92 -16.66 27.56
N CYS A 52 14.76 -16.12 26.35
CA CYS A 52 13.81 -15.04 26.08
C CYS A 52 12.34 -15.42 26.36
N ARG A 53 12.00 -16.72 26.39
CA ARG A 53 10.63 -17.18 26.70
C ARG A 53 10.35 -17.15 28.20
N GLY A 54 11.34 -17.45 29.04
CA GLY A 54 11.20 -17.46 30.50
C GLY A 54 11.06 -16.06 31.05
N THR A 55 10.17 -15.83 32.02
CA THR A 55 9.94 -14.49 32.61
C THR A 55 11.16 -13.94 33.35
N GLU A 56 11.88 -14.80 34.08
CA GLU A 56 13.05 -14.43 34.88
C GLU A 56 14.33 -14.33 34.03
N THR A 57 14.50 -15.24 33.07
CA THR A 57 15.67 -15.32 32.20
C THR A 57 15.58 -14.44 30.95
N ARG A 58 14.43 -13.79 30.71
CA ARG A 58 14.17 -12.98 29.51
C ARG A 58 15.21 -11.89 29.28
N ARG A 59 15.57 -11.17 30.35
CA ARG A 59 16.51 -10.03 30.28
C ARG A 59 17.92 -10.50 29.94
N GLU A 60 18.33 -11.63 30.50
CA GLU A 60 19.62 -12.25 30.23
C GLU A 60 19.70 -12.79 28.80
N GLY A 61 18.64 -13.51 28.36
CA GLY A 61 18.51 -13.95 26.98
C GLY A 61 18.62 -12.79 25.99
N TYR A 62 17.95 -11.67 26.28
CA TYR A 62 18.03 -10.45 25.47
C TYR A 62 19.45 -9.85 25.44
N ALA A 63 20.14 -9.78 26.59
CA ALA A 63 21.53 -9.32 26.67
C ALA A 63 22.45 -10.15 25.76
N ASN A 64 22.35 -11.47 25.88
CA ASN A 64 23.11 -12.42 25.06
C ASN A 64 22.86 -12.18 23.56
N LEU A 65 21.62 -11.96 23.14
CA LEU A 65 21.29 -11.68 21.75
C LEU A 65 21.95 -10.39 21.24
N LEU A 66 22.01 -9.33 22.07
CA LEU A 66 22.70 -8.09 21.70
C LEU A 66 24.21 -8.30 21.56
N ASP A 67 24.82 -9.10 22.43
CA ASP A 67 26.25 -9.40 22.35
C ASP A 67 26.59 -10.26 21.12
N TYR A 68 25.74 -11.24 20.81
CA TYR A 68 25.87 -12.03 19.57
C TYR A 68 25.67 -11.17 18.33
N TYR A 69 24.79 -10.17 18.39
CA TYR A 69 24.60 -9.22 17.29
C TYR A 69 25.83 -8.36 17.04
N GLN A 70 26.60 -8.01 18.07
CA GLN A 70 27.89 -7.33 17.88
C GLN A 70 28.93 -8.23 17.21
N LEU A 71 28.83 -9.55 17.38
CA LEU A 71 29.79 -10.51 16.83
C LEU A 71 29.48 -10.89 15.36
N GLU A 72 28.22 -11.11 15.04
CA GLU A 72 27.72 -11.43 13.69
C GLU A 72 26.41 -10.68 13.39
N PRO A 73 26.49 -9.40 12.98
CA PRO A 73 25.32 -8.60 12.66
C PRO A 73 24.47 -9.17 11.52
N ASP A 74 25.09 -9.94 10.62
CA ASP A 74 24.45 -10.48 9.42
C ASP A 74 23.93 -11.90 9.60
N TYR A 75 23.94 -12.43 10.84
CA TYR A 75 23.36 -13.74 11.11
C TYR A 75 21.85 -13.77 10.78
N PRO A 76 21.39 -14.70 9.92
CA PRO A 76 19.99 -14.76 9.51
C PRO A 76 19.04 -14.92 10.70
N GLY A 77 18.04 -14.04 10.78
CA GLY A 77 16.99 -14.11 11.81
C GLY A 77 17.36 -13.54 13.18
N LEU A 78 18.63 -13.20 13.46
CA LEU A 78 19.04 -12.61 14.75
C LEU A 78 18.44 -11.21 14.96
N LYS A 79 18.51 -10.35 13.93
CA LYS A 79 17.88 -9.01 13.95
C LYS A 79 16.38 -9.08 14.26
N SER A 80 15.67 -10.00 13.63
CA SER A 80 14.23 -10.20 13.81
C SER A 80 13.90 -10.73 15.21
N LEU A 81 14.72 -11.64 15.74
CA LEU A 81 14.56 -12.18 17.09
C LEU A 81 14.74 -11.08 18.15
N ILE A 82 15.82 -10.30 18.07
CA ILE A 82 16.07 -9.15 18.96
C ILE A 82 14.88 -8.19 18.94
N TYR A 83 14.41 -7.85 17.74
CA TYR A 83 13.28 -6.94 17.57
C TYR A 83 11.99 -7.46 18.22
N GLN A 84 11.69 -8.76 18.08
CA GLN A 84 10.54 -9.38 18.75
C GLN A 84 10.69 -9.36 20.27
N THR A 85 11.87 -9.76 20.76
CA THR A 85 12.17 -9.74 22.20
C THR A 85 12.08 -8.34 22.79
N GLU A 86 12.53 -7.30 22.06
CA GLU A 86 12.40 -5.89 22.47
C GLU A 86 10.93 -5.46 22.66
N ILE A 87 10.02 -5.98 21.83
CA ILE A 87 8.57 -5.75 21.96
C ILE A 87 8.05 -6.47 23.21
N ASP A 88 8.43 -7.74 23.41
CA ASP A 88 7.95 -8.58 24.52
C ASP A 88 8.41 -8.08 25.90
N ILE A 89 9.59 -7.45 25.98
CA ILE A 89 10.10 -6.82 27.22
C ILE A 89 9.66 -5.36 27.38
N GLY A 90 8.91 -4.81 26.41
CA GLY A 90 8.42 -3.44 26.44
C GLY A 90 9.49 -2.37 26.24
N ILE A 91 10.70 -2.73 25.79
CA ILE A 91 11.76 -1.77 25.42
C ILE A 91 11.38 -1.04 24.13
N ARG A 92 10.83 -1.77 23.16
CA ARG A 92 10.32 -1.20 21.90
C ARG A 92 8.80 -1.28 21.90
N LYS A 93 8.13 -0.14 21.72
CA LYS A 93 6.70 -0.15 21.38
C LYS A 93 6.55 -0.76 20.00
N LYS A 94 5.63 -1.72 19.82
CA LYS A 94 5.25 -2.25 18.51
C LYS A 94 5.05 -1.04 17.58
N PRO A 95 5.88 -0.86 16.52
CA PRO A 95 5.68 0.26 15.64
C PRO A 95 4.27 0.13 15.07
N VAL A 96 3.56 1.26 15.09
CA VAL A 96 2.31 1.40 14.36
C VAL A 96 2.62 0.90 12.95
N ASP A 97 1.87 -0.10 12.50
CA ASP A 97 2.09 -0.74 11.21
C ASP A 97 1.75 0.29 10.13
N ASN A 98 2.74 1.13 9.80
CA ASN A 98 2.61 2.17 8.79
C ASN A 98 2.70 1.57 7.38
N SER A 99 2.64 0.24 7.23
CA SER A 99 2.66 -0.39 5.91
C SER A 99 1.45 0.04 5.09
N ASP A 100 0.27 0.16 5.70
CA ASP A 100 -0.94 0.60 5.02
C ASP A 100 -0.90 2.10 4.70
N GLN A 101 -0.35 2.94 5.59
CA GLN A 101 -0.08 4.35 5.27
C GLN A 101 0.93 4.51 4.13
N LYS A 102 2.00 3.71 4.11
CA LYS A 102 3.02 3.75 3.07
C LYS A 102 2.45 3.28 1.73
N LYS A 103 1.66 2.21 1.74
CA LYS A 103 0.94 1.70 0.55
C LYS A 103 -0.07 2.73 0.04
N ALA A 104 -0.87 3.32 0.93
CA ALA A 104 -1.81 4.40 0.59
C ALA A 104 -1.07 5.56 -0.09
N LYS A 105 0.02 6.03 0.50
CA LYS A 105 0.83 7.11 -0.06
C LYS A 105 1.44 6.76 -1.43
N ASN A 106 1.82 5.51 -1.66
CA ASN A 106 2.28 5.04 -2.97
C ASN A 106 1.15 5.10 -4.01
N PHE A 107 -0.03 4.55 -3.69
CA PHE A 107 -1.20 4.61 -4.59
C PHE A 107 -1.62 6.04 -4.90
N TYR A 108 -1.58 6.95 -3.91
CA TYR A 108 -1.81 8.38 -4.11
C TYR A 108 -0.80 8.99 -5.10
N ASN A 109 0.49 8.72 -4.92
CA ASN A 109 1.53 9.26 -5.80
C ASN A 109 1.41 8.73 -7.24
N GLU A 110 1.11 7.43 -7.41
CA GLU A 110 0.85 6.84 -8.72
C GLU A 110 -0.36 7.49 -9.40
N ALA A 111 -1.48 7.65 -8.66
CA ALA A 111 -2.68 8.30 -9.17
C ALA A 111 -2.39 9.74 -9.63
N ARG A 112 -1.61 10.50 -8.83
CA ARG A 112 -1.23 11.88 -9.16
C ARG A 112 -0.38 11.96 -10.43
N GLN A 113 0.60 11.06 -10.58
CA GLN A 113 1.45 11.01 -11.77
C GLN A 113 0.63 10.68 -13.02
N ILE A 114 -0.21 9.64 -12.96
CA ILE A 114 -1.09 9.26 -14.08
C ILE A 114 -2.00 10.43 -14.44
N PHE A 115 -2.62 11.07 -13.46
CA PHE A 115 -3.51 12.21 -13.68
C PHE A 115 -2.81 13.41 -14.32
N SER A 116 -1.59 13.72 -13.89
CA SER A 116 -0.81 14.84 -14.46
C SER A 116 -0.43 14.62 -15.93
N GLY A 117 -0.21 13.37 -16.35
CA GLY A 117 0.10 13.01 -17.73
C GLY A 117 -1.12 12.54 -18.55
N ALA A 118 -2.32 12.53 -17.98
CA ALA A 118 -3.51 11.97 -18.63
C ALA A 118 -4.15 12.93 -19.64
N GLY A 119 -4.11 14.25 -19.41
CA GLY A 119 -4.91 15.19 -20.19
C GLY A 119 -6.40 14.81 -20.16
N ASN A 120 -6.99 14.55 -21.33
CA ASN A 120 -8.38 14.07 -21.51
C ASN A 120 -8.49 12.55 -21.77
N ASP A 121 -7.40 11.80 -21.68
CA ASP A 121 -7.38 10.35 -21.90
C ASP A 121 -8.19 9.63 -20.81
N ARG A 122 -9.40 9.19 -21.18
CA ARG A 122 -10.35 8.51 -20.29
C ARG A 122 -9.79 7.22 -19.70
N ALA A 123 -8.97 6.47 -20.42
CA ALA A 123 -8.39 5.23 -19.91
C ALA A 123 -7.39 5.53 -18.79
N LYS A 124 -6.55 6.56 -18.98
CA LYS A 124 -5.61 7.03 -17.95
C LYS A 124 -6.34 7.64 -16.75
N LEU A 125 -7.40 8.42 -16.98
CA LEU A 125 -8.20 9.00 -15.89
C LEU A 125 -8.90 7.91 -15.05
N ASN A 126 -9.47 6.88 -15.68
CA ASN A 126 -10.07 5.74 -14.97
C ASN A 126 -9.01 4.93 -14.20
N ASN A 127 -7.80 4.80 -14.74
CA ASN A 127 -6.69 4.16 -14.02
C ASN A 127 -6.29 4.98 -12.78
N ALA A 128 -6.14 6.30 -12.91
CA ALA A 128 -5.87 7.19 -11.79
C ALA A 128 -6.98 7.10 -10.72
N LEU A 129 -8.25 6.99 -11.13
CA LEU A 129 -9.38 6.80 -10.22
C LEU A 129 -9.34 5.45 -9.48
N ALA A 130 -8.95 4.37 -10.15
CA ALA A 130 -8.79 3.07 -9.50
C ALA A 130 -7.70 3.13 -8.42
N LYS A 131 -6.57 3.77 -8.73
CA LYS A 131 -5.44 3.96 -7.80
C LYS A 131 -5.81 4.82 -6.60
N ILE A 132 -6.55 5.92 -6.80
CA ILE A 132 -6.96 6.76 -5.67
C ILE A 132 -7.97 6.06 -4.75
N ASN A 133 -8.84 5.20 -5.30
CA ASN A 133 -9.74 4.37 -4.48
C ASN A 133 -8.96 3.32 -3.66
N GLN A 134 -7.89 2.73 -4.21
CA GLN A 134 -7.00 1.84 -3.46
C GLN A 134 -6.28 2.58 -2.33
N SER A 135 -5.88 3.83 -2.55
CA SER A 135 -5.32 4.69 -1.49
C SER A 135 -6.33 4.93 -0.36
N LEU A 136 -7.55 5.32 -0.71
CA LEU A 136 -8.62 5.62 0.27
C LEU A 136 -9.15 4.38 1.00
N ALA A 137 -9.04 3.19 0.41
CA ALA A 137 -9.37 1.94 1.09
C ALA A 137 -8.40 1.63 2.24
N LEU A 138 -7.14 2.10 2.14
CA LEU A 138 -6.11 1.91 3.15
C LEU A 138 -5.98 3.10 4.11
N ASN A 139 -6.39 4.29 3.67
CA ASN A 139 -6.42 5.51 4.47
C ASN A 139 -7.66 6.35 4.11
N SER A 140 -8.78 6.08 4.78
CA SER A 140 -10.06 6.72 4.49
C SER A 140 -10.09 8.21 4.75
N ASP A 141 -9.20 8.72 5.61
CA ASP A 141 -9.24 10.09 6.12
C ASP A 141 -8.27 11.04 5.38
N ASP A 142 -7.67 10.56 4.30
CA ASP A 142 -6.73 11.32 3.48
C ASP A 142 -7.45 12.40 2.66
N LYS A 143 -7.44 13.63 3.19
CA LYS A 143 -8.05 14.80 2.56
C LYS A 143 -7.48 15.12 1.17
N ASP A 144 -6.21 14.84 0.93
CA ASP A 144 -5.58 15.12 -0.36
C ASP A 144 -5.98 14.07 -1.40
N ALA A 145 -6.11 12.81 -0.99
CA ALA A 145 -6.64 11.76 -1.84
C ALA A 145 -8.12 11.98 -2.22
N MET A 146 -8.95 12.45 -1.28
CA MET A 146 -10.35 12.84 -1.57
C MET A 146 -10.41 13.96 -2.62
N LYS A 147 -9.63 15.04 -2.43
CA LYS A 147 -9.57 16.14 -3.40
C LYS A 147 -9.14 15.66 -4.79
N LEU A 148 -8.11 14.80 -4.86
CA LEU A 148 -7.63 14.28 -6.14
C LEU A 148 -8.69 13.39 -6.81
N LYS A 149 -9.42 12.58 -6.04
CA LYS A 149 -10.55 11.80 -6.53
C LYS A 149 -11.62 12.69 -7.15
N ASP A 150 -12.01 13.76 -6.47
CA ASP A 150 -13.01 14.71 -6.99
C ASP A 150 -12.54 15.39 -8.28
N LEU A 151 -11.27 15.81 -8.35
CA LEU A 151 -10.71 16.38 -9.57
C LEU A 151 -10.68 15.39 -10.74
N ILE A 152 -10.37 14.12 -10.48
CA ILE A 152 -10.39 13.05 -11.48
C ILE A 152 -11.82 12.80 -11.97
N THR A 153 -12.79 12.68 -11.07
CA THR A 153 -14.20 12.42 -11.43
C THR A 153 -14.81 13.63 -12.16
N THR A 154 -14.52 14.86 -11.73
CA THR A 154 -14.90 16.07 -12.45
C THR A 154 -14.27 16.11 -13.84
N ARG A 155 -13.02 15.67 -14.02
CA ARG A 155 -12.43 15.62 -15.37
C ARG A 155 -13.05 14.53 -16.23
N ILE A 156 -13.29 13.34 -15.69
CA ILE A 156 -14.00 12.28 -16.41
C ILE A 156 -15.39 12.76 -16.84
N GLY A 157 -16.12 13.45 -15.95
CA GLY A 157 -17.43 14.02 -16.20
C GLY A 157 -17.44 15.27 -17.09
N GLY A 158 -16.43 16.13 -16.99
CA GLY A 158 -16.27 17.38 -17.73
C GLY A 158 -15.60 17.21 -19.10
N SER A 159 -14.81 16.15 -19.29
CA SER A 159 -14.35 15.67 -20.60
C SER A 159 -15.44 14.89 -21.35
N ALA A 160 -16.68 14.85 -20.84
CA ALA A 160 -17.86 14.68 -21.70
C ALA A 160 -17.97 15.94 -22.57
N SER A 161 -17.09 16.03 -23.57
CA SER A 161 -17.11 17.06 -24.58
C SER A 161 -18.53 17.16 -25.12
N THR A 162 -19.05 18.38 -25.08
CA THR A 162 -20.37 18.84 -25.54
C THR A 162 -20.61 18.63 -27.04
N VAL A 163 -19.67 17.99 -27.74
CA VAL A 163 -19.67 17.76 -29.18
C VAL A 163 -19.62 16.26 -29.43
N LEU A 164 -20.70 15.71 -29.98
CA LEU A 164 -20.72 14.32 -30.48
C LEU A 164 -19.68 14.22 -31.61
N SER A 165 -19.09 13.03 -31.81
CA SER A 165 -18.32 12.80 -33.03
C SER A 165 -19.20 13.09 -34.26
N THR A 166 -18.63 13.49 -35.39
CA THR A 166 -19.41 13.81 -36.61
C THR A 166 -20.36 12.67 -36.99
N GLU A 167 -19.95 11.42 -36.76
CA GLU A 167 -20.79 10.24 -36.99
C GLU A 167 -21.90 10.09 -35.95
N ASP A 168 -21.60 10.32 -34.68
CA ASP A 168 -22.61 10.26 -33.61
C ASP A 168 -23.62 11.41 -33.68
N GLU A 169 -23.20 12.58 -34.16
CA GLU A 169 -24.09 13.71 -34.44
C GLU A 169 -25.06 13.36 -35.58
N ARG A 170 -24.61 12.64 -36.63
CA ARG A 170 -25.50 12.15 -37.71
C ARG A 170 -26.51 11.13 -37.19
N LEU A 171 -26.08 10.20 -36.35
CA LEU A 171 -26.96 9.22 -35.71
C LEU A 171 -27.96 9.90 -34.77
N TYR A 172 -27.53 10.94 -34.04
CA TYR A 172 -28.40 11.74 -33.18
C TYR A 172 -29.48 12.46 -33.99
N GLN A 173 -29.12 13.12 -35.10
CA GLN A 173 -30.09 13.77 -36.00
C GLN A 173 -31.06 12.75 -36.62
N LEU A 174 -30.57 11.57 -37.00
CA LEU A 174 -31.41 10.49 -37.52
C LEU A 174 -32.42 9.99 -36.46
N ALA A 175 -32.01 9.90 -35.19
CA ALA A 175 -32.92 9.53 -34.10
C ALA A 175 -34.02 10.58 -33.88
N ILE A 176 -33.71 11.87 -34.00
CA ILE A 176 -34.70 12.96 -33.95
C ILE A 176 -35.69 12.85 -35.12
N GLN A 177 -35.21 12.60 -36.34
CA GLN A 177 -36.07 12.44 -37.51
C GLN A 177 -37.02 11.24 -37.36
N ARG A 178 -36.52 10.12 -36.81
CA ARG A 178 -37.34 8.92 -36.52
C ARG A 178 -38.42 9.22 -35.48
N LEU A 179 -38.09 9.99 -34.44
CA LEU A 179 -39.04 10.41 -33.41
C LEU A 179 -40.13 11.34 -33.99
N GLN A 180 -39.76 12.27 -34.89
CA GLN A 180 -40.71 13.14 -35.57
C GLN A 180 -41.67 12.37 -36.49
N ASN A 181 -41.18 11.31 -37.14
CA ASN A 181 -41.97 10.41 -37.99
C ASN A 181 -42.76 9.35 -37.19
N ASN A 182 -42.95 9.56 -35.88
CA ASN A 182 -43.63 8.64 -34.95
C ASN A 182 -43.03 7.22 -34.88
N ASN A 183 -41.78 7.04 -35.30
CA ASN A 183 -41.06 5.76 -35.24
C ASN A 183 -40.24 5.70 -33.96
N ILE A 184 -40.94 5.46 -32.84
CA ILE A 184 -40.38 5.47 -31.48
C ILE A 184 -39.39 4.33 -31.27
N SER A 185 -39.70 3.11 -31.73
CA SER A 185 -38.82 1.95 -31.62
C SER A 185 -37.49 2.15 -32.37
N GLY A 186 -37.55 2.76 -33.57
CA GLY A 186 -36.36 3.09 -34.36
C GLY A 186 -35.51 4.19 -33.72
N ALA A 187 -36.14 5.23 -33.17
CA ALA A 187 -35.44 6.27 -32.42
C ALA A 187 -34.76 5.70 -31.16
N ASN A 188 -35.46 4.83 -30.41
CA ASN A 188 -34.95 4.22 -29.19
C ASN A 188 -33.74 3.29 -29.46
N ALA A 189 -33.78 2.52 -30.55
CA ALA A 189 -32.67 1.65 -30.93
C ALA A 189 -31.38 2.44 -31.25
N ILE A 190 -31.52 3.58 -31.94
CA ILE A 190 -30.39 4.45 -32.27
C ILE A 190 -29.84 5.11 -31.00
N VAL A 191 -30.71 5.65 -30.14
CA VAL A 191 -30.30 6.27 -28.87
C VAL A 191 -29.65 5.27 -27.92
N SER A 192 -30.15 4.04 -27.85
CA SER A 192 -29.54 2.97 -27.05
C SER A 192 -28.14 2.61 -27.57
N ARG A 193 -27.95 2.55 -28.90
CA ARG A 193 -26.63 2.34 -29.51
C ARG A 193 -25.67 3.51 -29.25
N LEU A 194 -26.18 4.75 -29.24
CA LEU A 194 -25.40 5.92 -28.85
C LEU A 194 -25.00 5.85 -27.38
N LEU A 195 -25.90 5.47 -26.47
CA LEU A 195 -25.61 5.33 -25.04
C LEU A 195 -24.72 4.14 -24.68
N GLN A 196 -24.69 3.10 -25.51
CA GLN A 196 -23.74 1.98 -25.36
C GLN A 196 -22.28 2.41 -25.55
N LYS A 197 -22.03 3.51 -26.27
CA LYS A 197 -20.68 4.07 -26.38
C LYS A 197 -20.30 4.80 -25.08
N PRO A 198 -19.18 4.45 -24.43
CA PRO A 198 -18.78 5.06 -23.15
C PRO A 198 -18.49 6.58 -23.26
N GLU A 199 -18.18 7.04 -24.47
CA GLU A 199 -17.99 8.47 -24.79
C GLU A 199 -19.30 9.26 -24.71
N ASN A 200 -20.41 8.62 -25.11
CA ASN A 200 -21.74 9.20 -25.28
C ASN A 200 -22.69 8.90 -24.11
N ALA A 201 -22.34 7.92 -23.26
CA ALA A 201 -23.11 7.51 -22.08
C ALA A 201 -23.39 8.66 -21.09
N TYR A 202 -22.55 9.70 -21.09
CA TYR A 202 -22.69 10.88 -20.25
C TYR A 202 -23.15 12.13 -21.02
N SER A 203 -23.43 12.03 -22.31
CA SER A 203 -23.91 13.15 -23.13
C SER A 203 -25.31 13.56 -22.68
N GLN A 204 -25.44 14.79 -22.19
CA GLN A 204 -26.71 15.36 -21.77
C GLN A 204 -27.73 15.39 -22.93
N LYS A 205 -27.28 15.71 -24.15
CA LYS A 205 -28.12 15.72 -25.36
C LYS A 205 -28.76 14.35 -25.65
N ILE A 206 -28.01 13.26 -25.48
CA ILE A 206 -28.50 11.90 -25.74
C ILE A 206 -29.45 11.45 -24.62
N LYS A 207 -29.13 11.77 -23.36
CA LYS A 207 -30.01 11.48 -22.22
C LYS A 207 -31.34 12.20 -22.31
N GLU A 208 -31.34 13.48 -22.69
CA GLU A 208 -32.58 14.24 -22.90
C GLU A 208 -33.42 13.67 -24.05
N LEU A 209 -32.79 13.23 -25.14
CA LEU A 209 -33.49 12.57 -26.23
C LEU A 209 -34.09 11.23 -25.79
N LYS A 210 -33.37 10.44 -24.99
CA LYS A 210 -33.86 9.19 -24.40
C LYS A 210 -35.12 9.43 -23.56
N VAL A 211 -35.09 10.41 -22.65
CA VAL A 211 -36.24 10.79 -21.82
C VAL A 211 -37.44 11.20 -22.68
N LYS A 212 -37.23 11.96 -23.77
CA LYS A 212 -38.32 12.35 -24.69
C LYS A 212 -38.93 11.17 -25.46
N ILE A 213 -38.13 10.18 -25.81
CA ILE A 213 -38.59 8.95 -26.49
C ILE A 213 -39.40 8.10 -25.50
N ASP A 214 -38.87 7.91 -24.29
CA ASP A 214 -39.51 7.11 -23.25
C ASP A 214 -40.85 7.73 -22.79
N ALA A 215 -40.95 9.07 -22.78
CA ALA A 215 -42.20 9.77 -22.47
C ALA A 215 -43.28 9.66 -23.57
N ARG A 216 -42.93 9.18 -24.76
CA ARG A 216 -43.85 9.00 -25.89
C ARG A 216 -44.12 7.53 -26.21
N SER A 217 -43.39 6.61 -25.57
CA SER A 217 -43.46 5.16 -25.71
C SER A 217 -44.70 4.56 -25.07
#